data_AF-A0A7X8F8L2-F1
#
_entry.id   AF-A0A7X8F8L2-F1
#
_cell.length_a   1.000
_cell.length_b   1.000
_cell.length_c   1.000
_cell.angle_alpha   90.00
_cell.angle_beta   90.00
_cell.angle_gamma   90.00
#
_symmetry.space_group_name_H-M   'P 1'
#
loop_
_entity.id
_entity.type
_entity.pdbx_description
1 polymer ?
#
loop_
_entity_poly.entity_id
_entity_poly.type
_entity_poly.pdbx_seq_one_letter_code
_entity_poly.pdbx_strand_id
1 'polypeptide(L)'
;MAAAYLRHIASDENQAEWNKVSGYLGVTDSCYKSEFFVESMKDPNLVAIAEGTKYTHARPNTKYWREMYTYMVDYLVDFTKNPDKYDAKELNSKMAEYCQSIIDAN
;
A
#
# COMPACT_ATOMS: atom_id res chain seq x y z
N MET A 1 -21.69 -17.81 7.07
CA MET A 1 -21.47 -17.03 8.31
C MET A 1 -20.30 -16.05 8.20
N ALA A 2 -19.11 -16.47 7.74
CA ALA A 2 -17.96 -15.55 7.58
C ALA A 2 -18.20 -14.34 6.66
N ALA A 3 -18.80 -14.54 5.47
CA ALA A 3 -19.06 -13.43 4.54
C ALA A 3 -20.05 -12.39 5.08
N ALA A 4 -21.05 -12.81 5.86
CA ALA A 4 -22.01 -11.89 6.47
C ALA A 4 -21.34 -11.05 7.56
N TYR A 5 -20.45 -11.66 8.35
CA TYR A 5 -19.66 -10.96 9.35
C TYR A 5 -18.69 -9.95 8.72
N LEU A 6 -18.01 -10.32 7.63
CA LEU A 6 -17.15 -9.39 6.89
C LEU A 6 -17.94 -8.19 6.33
N ARG A 7 -19.16 -8.42 5.82
CA ARG A 7 -20.04 -7.33 5.40
C ARG A 7 -20.45 -6.42 6.56
N HIS A 8 -20.71 -6.98 7.74
CA HIS A 8 -21.01 -6.19 8.92
C HIS A 8 -19.81 -5.31 9.32
N ILE A 9 -18.60 -5.86 9.40
CA ILE A 9 -17.39 -5.08 9.70
C ILE A 9 -17.13 -3.99 8.64
N ALA A 10 -17.43 -4.27 7.37
CA ALA A 10 -17.25 -3.34 6.27
C ALA A 10 -18.33 -2.24 6.15
N SER A 11 -19.31 -2.19 7.07
CA SER A 11 -20.31 -1.10 7.06
C SER A 11 -19.65 0.25 7.39
N ASP A 12 -20.20 1.34 6.84
CA ASP A 12 -19.62 2.68 7.00
C ASP A 12 -19.49 3.09 8.47
N GLU A 13 -20.49 2.79 9.30
CA GLU A 13 -20.47 3.04 10.75
C GLU A 13 -19.29 2.33 11.43
N ASN A 14 -19.12 1.02 11.16
CA ASN A 14 -18.05 0.24 11.76
C ASN A 14 -16.67 0.64 11.24
N GLN A 15 -16.56 1.02 9.96
CA GLN A 15 -15.33 1.54 9.38
C GLN A 15 -14.95 2.91 9.94
N ALA A 16 -15.92 3.79 10.16
CA ALA A 16 -15.69 5.10 10.76
C ALA A 16 -15.25 4.98 12.22
N GLU A 17 -15.92 4.14 13.01
CA GLU A 17 -15.50 3.89 14.40
C GLU A 17 -14.12 3.24 14.45
N TRP A 18 -13.85 2.25 13.59
CA TRP A 18 -12.52 1.65 13.46
C TRP A 18 -11.44 2.68 13.15
N ASN A 19 -11.69 3.60 12.21
CA ASN A 19 -10.76 4.68 11.89
C ASN A 19 -10.45 5.55 13.10
N LYS A 20 -11.48 5.95 13.84
CA LYS A 20 -11.36 6.80 15.02
C LYS A 20 -10.50 6.18 16.12
N VAL A 21 -10.67 4.88 16.38
CA VAL A 21 -9.95 4.20 17.48
C VAL A 21 -8.56 3.70 17.10
N SER A 22 -8.34 3.34 15.83
CA SER A 22 -7.10 2.70 15.39
C SER A 22 -6.17 3.60 14.60
N GLY A 23 -6.68 4.72 14.06
CA GLY A 23 -5.97 5.57 13.11
C GLY A 23 -5.83 4.98 11.71
N TYR A 24 -6.30 3.75 11.46
CA TYR A 24 -6.31 3.16 10.12
C TYR A 24 -7.40 3.77 9.24
N LEU A 25 -7.11 3.89 7.95
CA LEU A 25 -8.07 4.32 6.95
C LEU A 25 -9.21 3.32 6.80
N GLY A 26 -10.43 3.81 6.56
CA GLY A 26 -11.56 2.97 6.18
C GLY A 26 -11.28 2.28 4.85
N VAL A 27 -11.67 1.00 4.73
CA VAL A 27 -11.38 0.19 3.52
C VAL A 27 -12.43 0.33 2.43
N THR A 28 -13.53 1.04 2.70
CA THR A 28 -14.64 1.25 1.76
C THR A 28 -14.75 2.72 1.36
N ASP A 29 -14.91 2.98 0.07
CA ASP A 29 -15.07 4.34 -0.46
C ASP A 29 -16.34 5.04 0.06
N SER A 30 -17.37 4.27 0.39
CA SER A 30 -18.64 4.76 0.93
C SER A 30 -18.47 5.40 2.31
N CYS A 31 -17.56 4.88 3.13
CA CYS A 31 -17.30 5.39 4.47
C CYS A 31 -16.90 6.87 4.45
N TYR A 32 -16.02 7.27 3.53
CA TYR A 32 -15.55 8.66 3.39
C TYR A 32 -16.64 9.66 2.97
N LYS A 33 -17.79 9.17 2.49
CA LYS A 33 -18.97 9.98 2.14
C LYS A 33 -20.09 9.85 3.15
N SER A 34 -19.92 9.00 4.16
CA SER A 34 -20.93 8.72 5.17
C SER A 34 -20.96 9.81 6.24
N GLU A 35 -22.12 9.99 6.87
CA GLU A 35 -22.26 10.89 8.01
C GLU A 35 -21.42 10.44 9.22
N PHE A 36 -21.10 9.15 9.31
CA PHE A 36 -20.29 8.58 10.39
C PHE A 36 -18.83 9.04 10.36
N PHE A 37 -18.34 9.49 9.21
CA PHE A 37 -16.93 9.88 9.03
C PHE A 37 -16.69 11.39 9.21
N VAL A 38 -17.74 12.18 9.51
CA VAL A 38 -17.68 13.65 9.58
C VAL A 38 -16.71 14.16 10.64
N GLU A 39 -16.59 13.50 11.80
CA GLU A 39 -15.61 13.87 12.84
C GLU A 39 -14.16 13.63 12.37
N SER A 40 -13.88 12.51 11.72
CA SER A 40 -12.55 12.20 11.18
C SER A 40 -12.14 13.16 10.06
N MET A 41 -13.10 13.69 9.30
CA MET A 41 -12.86 14.69 8.26
C MET A 41 -12.50 16.09 8.80
N LYS A 42 -12.57 16.30 10.12
CA LYS A 42 -12.06 17.55 10.72
C LYS A 42 -10.54 17.57 10.82
N ASP A 43 -9.87 16.42 10.78
CA ASP A 43 -8.42 16.36 10.73
C ASP A 43 -7.94 16.57 9.28
N PRO A 44 -7.29 17.71 8.95
CA PRO A 44 -6.85 17.99 7.60
C PRO A 44 -5.82 16.98 7.07
N ASN A 45 -5.06 16.31 7.95
CA ASN A 45 -4.12 15.27 7.55
C ASN A 45 -4.86 14.01 7.09
N LEU A 46 -5.92 13.61 7.82
CA LEU A 46 -6.75 12.47 7.43
C LEU A 46 -7.48 12.74 6.12
N VAL A 47 -7.96 13.96 5.89
CA VAL A 47 -8.57 14.36 4.61
C VAL A 47 -7.55 14.21 3.47
N ALA A 48 -6.34 14.74 3.61
CA ALA A 48 -5.32 14.65 2.58
C ALA A 48 -4.91 13.20 2.28
N ILE A 49 -4.76 12.37 3.32
CA ILE A 49 -4.46 10.94 3.15
C ILE A 49 -5.63 10.22 2.46
N ALA A 50 -6.86 10.47 2.90
CA ALA A 50 -8.08 9.88 2.31
C ALA A 50 -8.23 10.24 0.84
N GLU A 51 -7.95 11.48 0.45
CA GLU A 51 -7.93 11.89 -0.96
C GLU A 51 -6.84 11.18 -1.76
N GLY A 52 -5.67 10.97 -1.15
CA GLY A 52 -4.56 10.23 -1.75
C GLY A 52 -4.86 8.75 -2.00
N THR A 53 -5.76 8.12 -1.22
CA THR A 53 -6.08 6.69 -1.37
C THR A 53 -6.55 6.32 -2.77
N LYS A 54 -7.23 7.24 -3.46
CA LYS A 54 -7.72 7.07 -4.85
C LYS A 54 -6.61 6.80 -5.86
N TYR A 55 -5.38 7.18 -5.53
CA TYR A 55 -4.20 7.02 -6.37
C TYR A 55 -3.21 5.98 -5.81
N THR A 56 -3.59 5.27 -4.75
CA THR A 56 -2.75 4.22 -4.17
C THR A 56 -2.74 3.00 -5.07
N HIS A 57 -1.57 2.37 -5.17
CA HIS A 57 -1.37 1.17 -5.97
C HIS A 57 -1.19 -0.02 -5.03
N ALA A 58 -1.92 -1.09 -5.30
CA ALA A 58 -1.64 -2.37 -4.66
C ALA A 58 -0.28 -2.90 -5.14
N ARG A 59 0.46 -3.54 -4.24
CA ARG A 59 1.65 -4.30 -4.60
C ARG A 59 1.27 -5.47 -5.52
N PRO A 60 2.18 -5.96 -6.39
CA PRO A 60 1.91 -7.12 -7.24
C PRO A 60 1.41 -8.33 -6.46
N ASN A 61 0.32 -8.93 -6.94
CA ASN A 61 -0.30 -10.11 -6.32
C ASN A 61 0.39 -11.40 -6.78
N THR A 62 1.61 -11.63 -6.32
CA THR A 62 2.40 -12.84 -6.62
C THR A 62 3.07 -13.39 -5.36
N LYS A 63 3.14 -14.72 -5.23
CA LYS A 63 3.83 -15.38 -4.11
C LYS A 63 5.32 -15.03 -4.03
N TYR A 64 5.92 -14.60 -5.14
CA TYR A 64 7.34 -14.23 -5.22
C TYR A 64 7.60 -12.75 -4.95
N TRP A 65 6.57 -11.96 -4.62
CA TRP A 65 6.72 -10.52 -4.40
C TRP A 65 7.76 -10.20 -3.32
N ARG A 66 7.79 -11.00 -2.23
CA ARG A 66 8.77 -10.80 -1.15
C ARG A 66 10.21 -10.95 -1.62
N GLU A 67 10.47 -11.94 -2.48
CA GLU A 67 11.81 -12.21 -3.00
C GLU A 67 12.26 -11.07 -3.92
N MET A 68 11.45 -10.73 -4.92
CA MET A 68 11.71 -9.59 -5.81
C MET A 68 11.92 -8.28 -5.04
N TYR A 69 11.05 -7.99 -4.06
CA TYR A 69 11.13 -6.78 -3.25
C TYR A 69 12.41 -6.72 -2.42
N THR A 70 12.82 -7.83 -1.79
CA THR A 70 14.02 -7.87 -0.95
C THR A 70 15.26 -7.57 -1.79
N TYR A 71 15.39 -8.21 -2.95
CA TYR A 71 16.50 -7.95 -3.87
C TYR A 71 16.57 -6.48 -4.29
N MET A 72 15.44 -5.87 -4.69
CA MET A 72 15.41 -4.46 -5.08
C MET A 72 15.78 -3.52 -3.92
N VAL A 73 15.27 -3.78 -2.71
CA VAL A 73 15.53 -2.94 -1.54
C VAL A 73 17.00 -2.99 -1.11
N ASP A 74 17.63 -4.16 -1.12
CA ASP A 74 19.04 -4.29 -0.73
C ASP A 74 19.95 -3.43 -1.63
N TYR A 75 19.69 -3.45 -2.94
CA TYR A 75 20.40 -2.61 -3.91
C TYR A 75 20.13 -1.11 -3.70
N LEU A 76 18.89 -0.72 -3.42
CA LEU A 76 18.55 0.68 -3.12
C LEU A 76 19.17 1.16 -1.81
N VAL A 77 19.26 0.30 -0.78
CA VAL A 77 19.92 0.63 0.49
C VAL A 77 21.42 0.85 0.28
N ASP A 78 22.08 0.01 -0.53
CA ASP A 78 23.51 0.25 -0.80
C ASP A 78 23.72 1.47 -1.70
N PHE A 79 22.85 1.67 -2.71
CA PHE A 79 22.85 2.87 -3.55
C PHE A 79 22.73 4.16 -2.72
N THR A 80 21.80 4.22 -1.78
CA THR A 80 21.61 5.42 -0.93
C THR A 80 22.80 5.70 -0.01
N LYS A 81 23.60 4.68 0.34
CA LYS A 81 24.82 4.83 1.15
C LYS A 81 26.07 5.11 0.32
N ASN A 82 26.09 4.67 -0.93
CA ASN A 82 27.25 4.71 -1.82
C ASN A 82 26.84 5.11 -3.26
N PRO A 83 26.21 6.28 -3.49
CA PRO A 83 25.61 6.59 -4.78
C PRO A 83 26.63 6.62 -5.93
N ASP A 84 27.87 7.03 -5.65
CA ASP A 84 28.95 7.12 -6.65
C ASP A 84 29.44 5.75 -7.14
N LYS A 85 29.08 4.65 -6.47
CA LYS A 85 29.45 3.28 -6.90
C LYS A 85 28.55 2.73 -8.01
N TYR A 86 27.44 3.40 -8.31
CA TYR A 86 26.36 2.83 -9.09
C TYR A 86 25.97 3.74 -10.26
N ASP A 87 25.88 3.17 -11.46
CA ASP A 87 25.11 3.78 -12.55
C ASP A 87 23.63 3.45 -12.37
N ALA A 88 22.79 4.48 -12.31
CA ALA A 88 21.36 4.31 -12.03
C ALA A 88 20.63 3.52 -13.13
N LYS A 89 21.06 3.61 -14.39
CA LYS A 89 20.44 2.85 -15.49
C LYS A 89 20.82 1.38 -15.39
N GLU A 90 22.09 1.09 -15.15
CA GLU A 90 22.59 -0.27 -14.97
C GLU A 90 21.93 -0.94 -13.76
N LEU A 91 21.81 -0.23 -12.63
CA LEU A 91 21.14 -0.72 -11.44
C LEU A 91 19.68 -1.08 -11.73
N ASN A 92 18.96 -0.22 -12.45
CA ASN A 92 17.57 -0.46 -12.84
C ASN A 92 17.44 -1.68 -13.78
N SER A 93 18.31 -1.78 -14.79
CA SER A 93 18.34 -2.94 -15.69
C SER A 93 18.57 -4.25 -14.94
N LYS A 94 19.53 -4.28 -14.00
CA LYS A 94 19.82 -5.47 -13.16
C LYS A 94 18.63 -5.88 -12.29
N MET A 95 17.94 -4.91 -11.69
CA MET A 95 16.72 -5.18 -10.91
C MET A 95 15.60 -5.73 -11.79
N ALA A 96 15.42 -5.18 -12.99
CA ALA A 96 14.42 -5.65 -13.94
C ALA A 96 14.70 -7.07 -14.42
N GLU A 97 15.94 -7.38 -14.80
CA GLU A 97 16.37 -8.71 -15.24
C GLU A 97 16.16 -9.77 -14.14
N TYR A 98 16.52 -9.46 -12.90
CA TYR A 98 16.30 -10.37 -11.77
C TYR A 98 14.81 -10.64 -11.55
N CYS A 99 13.98 -9.60 -11.45
CA CYS A 99 12.54 -9.76 -11.29
C CYS A 99 11.92 -10.55 -12.45
N GLN A 100 12.34 -10.29 -13.69
CA GLN A 100 11.86 -11.04 -14.85
C GLN A 100 12.27 -12.51 -14.78
N SER A 101 13.48 -12.83 -14.33
CA SER A 101 13.92 -14.23 -14.18
C SER A 101 13.06 -15.03 -13.19
N ILE A 102 12.56 -14.39 -12.13
CA ILE A 102 11.63 -15.01 -11.17
C ILE A 102 10.27 -15.25 -11.81
N ILE A 103 9.79 -14.29 -12.60
CA ILE A 103 8.52 -14.38 -13.32
C ILE A 103 8.58 -15.48 -14.38
N ASP A 104 9.67 -15.57 -15.15
CA ASP A 104 9.81 -16.55 -16.22
C ASP A 104 9.95 -17.98 -15.70
N ALA A 105 10.49 -18.15 -14.49
CA ALA A 105 10.70 -19.46 -13.88
C ALA A 105 9.45 -20.04 -13.19
N ASN A 106 8.33 -19.30 -13.08
CA ASN A 106 7.20 -19.69 -12.23
C ASN A 106 5.81 -19.27 -12.74
#